data_AF-A0A1L9WMD9-F1
#
_entry.id   AF-A0A1L9WMD9-F1
#
_cell.length_a   1.000
_cell.length_b   1.000
_cell.length_c   1.000
_cell.angle_alpha   90.00
_cell.angle_beta   90.00
_cell.angle_gamma   90.00
#
_symmetry.space_group_name_H-M   'P 1'
#
loop_
_entity.id
_entity.type
_entity.pdbx_description
1 polymer ?
#
loop_
_entity_poly.entity_id
_entity_poly.type
_entity_poly.pdbx_seq_one_letter_code
_entity_poly.pdbx_strand_id
1 'polypeptide(L)'
;MDANMNNLLKWSIKASTENRADDGDNNGAAAAAAAAAAADGTTQPSSAASRGLNPEMLSALFGGPTDADLMKASMEALRSDEVDLENKLIAFDNFEQLIEGIDNANNLEPLGLWTPLVELLQHEEAEMRRMAAWCIGTAVQNNEKAQDKLVVLNALPKLVTISTTDSTPNVRKKAIYAISSAVRNYQPAMDEVTKSLPEGYSRDKIDAGDMDAVDALMDKLRAHQVESA
;
A
#
# COMPACT_ATOMS: atom_id res chain seq x y z
N MET A 1 -21.71 -3.74 -9.46
CA MET A 1 -21.00 -2.89 -8.47
C MET A 1 -22.00 -2.29 -7.50
N ASP A 2 -21.74 -2.39 -6.20
CA ASP A 2 -22.55 -1.68 -5.20
C ASP A 2 -22.30 -0.17 -5.30
N ALA A 3 -23.37 0.62 -5.27
CA ALA A 3 -23.30 2.08 -5.43
C ALA A 3 -22.44 2.76 -4.35
N ASN A 4 -22.32 2.12 -3.17
CA ASN A 4 -21.49 2.60 -2.07
C ASN A 4 -19.99 2.52 -2.37
N MET A 5 -19.52 1.39 -2.95
CA MET A 5 -18.12 1.17 -3.30
C MET A 5 -17.64 2.19 -4.35
N ASN A 6 -18.44 2.44 -5.39
CA ASN A 6 -18.10 3.44 -6.42
C ASN A 6 -18.01 4.86 -5.84
N ASN A 7 -18.80 5.18 -4.82
CA ASN A 7 -18.72 6.48 -4.15
C ASN A 7 -17.45 6.59 -3.29
N LEU A 8 -17.06 5.52 -2.59
CA LEU A 8 -15.83 5.48 -1.79
C LEU A 8 -14.58 5.54 -2.67
N LEU A 9 -14.57 4.84 -3.81
CA LEU A 9 -13.47 4.93 -4.76
C LEU A 9 -13.34 6.34 -5.32
N LYS A 10 -14.43 6.97 -5.75
CA LYS A 10 -14.42 8.38 -6.19
C LYS A 10 -13.95 9.33 -5.10
N TRP A 11 -14.37 9.10 -3.86
CA TRP A 11 -13.93 9.89 -2.72
C TRP A 11 -12.42 9.75 -2.51
N SER A 12 -11.90 8.52 -2.55
CA SER A 12 -10.47 8.23 -2.41
C SER A 12 -9.65 8.83 -3.55
N ILE A 13 -10.13 8.73 -4.80
CA ILE A 13 -9.49 9.36 -5.97
C ILE A 13 -9.41 10.87 -5.79
N LYS A 14 -10.51 11.51 -5.36
CA LYS A 14 -10.56 12.95 -5.12
C LYS A 14 -9.58 13.37 -4.02
N ALA A 15 -9.60 12.69 -2.87
CA ALA A 15 -8.70 12.98 -1.76
C ALA A 15 -7.22 12.89 -2.18
N SER A 16 -6.86 11.86 -2.95
CA SER A 16 -5.49 11.69 -3.43
C SER A 16 -5.08 12.73 -4.47
N THR A 17 -5.99 13.21 -5.32
CA THR A 17 -5.70 14.33 -6.23
C THR A 17 -5.54 15.67 -5.50
N GLU A 18 -6.27 15.89 -4.41
CA GLU A 18 -6.14 17.10 -3.59
C GLU A 18 -4.83 17.09 -2.78
N ASN A 19 -4.42 15.93 -2.25
CA ASN A 19 -3.14 15.79 -1.53
C ASN A 19 -1.93 15.90 -2.48
N ARG A 20 -2.06 15.41 -3.71
CA ARG A 20 -1.02 15.51 -4.76
C ARG A 20 -0.86 16.93 -5.34
N ALA A 21 -1.83 17.82 -5.11
CA ALA A 21 -1.70 19.24 -5.42
C ALA A 21 -0.86 20.01 -4.38
N ASP A 22 -0.58 19.40 -3.22
CA ASP A 22 0.27 19.96 -2.15
C ASP A 22 1.71 19.39 -2.20
N ASP A 23 1.89 18.14 -2.67
CA ASP A 23 3.21 17.48 -2.81
C ASP A 23 3.87 17.65 -4.19
N GLY A 24 3.97 18.90 -4.65
CA GLY A 24 4.75 19.28 -5.84
C GLY A 24 6.18 19.71 -5.48
N ASP A 25 7.15 18.83 -5.74
CA ASP A 25 8.60 19.10 -5.89
C ASP A 25 9.31 19.91 -4.78
N ASN A 26 9.87 19.21 -3.80
CA ASN A 26 10.95 19.76 -2.98
C ASN A 26 12.30 19.58 -3.69
N ASN A 27 12.53 20.40 -4.73
CA ASN A 27 13.85 20.69 -5.28
C ASN A 27 13.92 22.14 -5.80
N GLY A 28 14.24 23.07 -4.90
CA GLY A 28 15.03 24.27 -5.20
C GLY A 28 14.38 25.49 -5.89
N ALA A 29 14.40 26.61 -5.14
CA ALA A 29 14.39 28.02 -5.56
C ALA A 29 13.06 28.79 -5.58
N ALA A 30 13.13 29.98 -5.00
CA ALA A 30 12.03 30.78 -4.49
C ALA A 30 11.47 31.82 -5.49
N ALA A 31 10.22 32.20 -5.21
CA ALA A 31 9.65 33.56 -5.21
C ALA A 31 8.79 34.07 -6.39
N ALA A 32 7.70 34.73 -5.96
CA ALA A 32 6.80 35.70 -6.63
C ALA A 32 5.68 35.12 -7.51
N ALA A 33 4.41 35.56 -7.46
CA ALA A 33 3.72 36.59 -6.67
C ALA A 33 2.20 36.35 -6.74
N ALA A 34 1.50 36.86 -5.72
CA ALA A 34 0.04 36.92 -5.65
C ALA A 34 -0.57 38.00 -6.57
N ALA A 35 -1.81 37.78 -7.02
CA ALA A 35 -2.97 38.71 -6.97
C ALA A 35 -3.93 38.53 -8.16
N ALA A 36 -5.23 38.32 -7.90
CA ALA A 36 -6.32 39.27 -8.26
C ALA A 36 -7.71 38.63 -8.06
N ALA A 37 -8.62 39.45 -7.50
CA ALA A 37 -10.00 39.15 -7.15
C ALA A 37 -11.01 39.61 -8.23
N ALA A 38 -12.30 39.36 -7.93
CA ALA A 38 -13.56 39.89 -8.51
C ALA A 38 -14.27 38.94 -9.50
N ALA A 39 -15.38 38.28 -9.11
CA ALA A 39 -16.76 38.78 -8.96
C ALA A 39 -17.54 38.83 -10.28
N ASP A 40 -18.58 37.99 -10.42
CA ASP A 40 -19.89 38.43 -10.91
C ASP A 40 -20.96 37.37 -10.56
N GLY A 41 -22.15 37.85 -10.17
CA GLY A 41 -23.29 37.04 -9.80
C GLY A 41 -24.41 37.15 -10.83
N THR A 42 -25.05 36.02 -11.14
CA THR A 42 -26.40 36.02 -11.74
C THR A 42 -27.22 34.88 -11.16
N THR A 43 -28.30 35.25 -10.46
CA THR A 43 -29.34 34.37 -9.91
C THR A 43 -30.51 34.24 -10.88
N GLN A 44 -30.94 33.02 -11.21
CA GLN A 44 -32.36 32.69 -11.51
C GLN A 44 -32.60 31.16 -11.62
N PRO A 45 -33.86 30.66 -11.57
CA PRO A 45 -34.51 30.21 -10.34
C PRO A 45 -34.77 28.68 -10.28
N SER A 46 -35.13 28.25 -9.07
CA SER A 46 -35.42 26.89 -8.61
C SER A 46 -36.47 26.09 -9.40
N SER A 47 -36.14 24.83 -9.72
CA SER A 47 -37.12 23.74 -9.83
C SER A 47 -36.78 22.65 -8.81
N ALA A 48 -37.68 22.45 -7.86
CA ALA A 48 -37.54 21.43 -6.81
C ALA A 48 -38.38 20.20 -7.20
N ALA A 49 -37.72 19.08 -7.52
CA ALA A 49 -38.30 17.72 -7.40
C ALA A 49 -37.24 16.63 -7.62
N SER A 50 -36.32 16.50 -6.66
CA SER A 50 -35.70 15.26 -6.15
C SER A 50 -34.47 15.66 -5.35
N ARG A 51 -34.68 16.29 -4.19
CA ARG A 51 -33.58 16.50 -3.23
C ARG A 51 -33.27 15.16 -2.57
N GLY A 52 -32.68 14.25 -3.34
CA GLY A 52 -31.91 13.15 -2.78
C GLY A 52 -30.74 13.77 -2.02
N LEU A 53 -30.47 13.25 -0.82
CA LEU A 53 -29.26 13.57 -0.08
C LEU A 53 -28.07 13.16 -0.98
N ASN A 54 -27.30 14.13 -1.49
CA ASN A 54 -26.11 13.81 -2.27
C ASN A 54 -24.96 13.42 -1.31
N PRO A 55 -23.94 12.67 -1.80
CA PRO A 55 -22.83 12.23 -0.97
C PRO A 55 -22.11 13.37 -0.24
N GLU A 56 -22.03 14.55 -0.86
CA GLU A 56 -21.42 15.74 -0.28
C GLU A 56 -22.22 16.28 0.92
N MET A 57 -23.55 16.29 0.85
CA MET A 57 -24.42 16.71 1.95
C MET A 57 -24.45 15.68 3.10
N LEU A 58 -24.35 14.39 2.78
CA LEU A 58 -24.20 13.34 3.80
C LEU A 58 -22.85 13.45 4.50
N SER A 59 -21.77 13.70 3.75
CA SER A 59 -20.43 13.93 4.30
C SER A 59 -20.37 15.18 5.18
N ALA A 60 -21.03 16.27 4.77
CA ALA A 60 -21.13 17.49 5.57
C ALA A 60 -21.96 17.31 6.87
N LEU A 61 -22.88 16.34 6.89
CA LEU A 61 -23.77 16.10 8.03
C LEU A 61 -23.24 15.01 9.00
N PHE A 62 -22.57 13.99 8.48
CA PHE A 62 -22.11 12.81 9.24
C PHE A 62 -20.57 12.68 9.29
N GLY A 63 -19.83 13.54 8.58
CA GLY A 63 -18.40 13.37 8.32
C GLY A 63 -18.13 12.54 7.06
N GLY A 64 -16.90 12.62 6.54
CA GLY A 64 -16.43 11.75 5.47
C GLY A 64 -16.28 10.29 5.92
N PRO A 65 -16.01 9.35 4.98
CA PRO A 65 -15.69 7.97 5.35
C PRO A 65 -14.49 7.92 6.31
N THR A 66 -14.49 6.93 7.20
CA THR A 66 -13.34 6.71 8.09
C THR A 66 -12.19 6.06 7.32
N ASP A 67 -10.96 6.17 7.83
CA ASP A 67 -9.81 5.45 7.28
C ASP A 67 -10.08 3.94 7.15
N ALA A 68 -10.75 3.35 8.15
CA ALA A 68 -11.16 1.94 8.09
C ALA A 68 -12.11 1.65 6.92
N ASP A 69 -13.05 2.55 6.63
CA ASP A 69 -13.96 2.42 5.49
C ASP A 69 -13.22 2.52 4.16
N LEU A 70 -12.26 3.44 4.07
CA LEU A 70 -11.40 3.60 2.89
C LEU A 70 -10.48 2.39 2.69
N MET A 71 -9.87 1.87 3.74
CA MET A 71 -9.02 0.67 3.69
C MET A 71 -9.80 -0.55 3.17
N LYS A 72 -11.04 -0.76 3.67
CA LYS A 72 -11.92 -1.83 3.20
C LYS A 72 -12.32 -1.61 1.73
N ALA A 73 -12.68 -0.39 1.35
CA ALA A 73 -13.07 -0.07 -0.02
C ALA A 73 -11.93 -0.26 -1.02
N SER A 74 -10.71 0.14 -0.67
CA SER A 74 -9.52 -0.13 -1.48
C SER A 74 -9.33 -1.63 -1.66
N MET A 75 -9.36 -2.43 -0.58
CA MET A 75 -9.18 -3.88 -0.68
C MET A 75 -10.28 -4.58 -1.50
N GLU A 76 -11.52 -4.10 -1.42
CA GLU A 76 -12.63 -4.58 -2.25
C GLU A 76 -12.35 -4.31 -3.74
N ALA A 77 -11.93 -3.10 -4.08
CA ALA A 77 -11.60 -2.72 -5.46
C ALA A 77 -10.42 -3.53 -6.02
N LEU A 78 -9.39 -3.77 -5.21
CA LEU A 78 -8.22 -4.57 -5.60
C LEU A 78 -8.60 -6.01 -5.99
N ARG A 79 -9.66 -6.56 -5.39
CA ARG A 79 -10.13 -7.94 -5.61
C ARG A 79 -11.30 -8.05 -6.58
N SER A 80 -11.77 -6.94 -7.13
CA SER A 80 -12.87 -6.93 -8.08
C SER A 80 -12.38 -7.13 -9.51
N ASP A 81 -13.00 -8.05 -10.25
CA ASP A 81 -12.73 -8.24 -11.68
C ASP A 81 -13.31 -7.10 -12.54
N GLU A 82 -14.24 -6.33 -11.98
CA GLU A 82 -14.90 -5.19 -12.63
C GLU A 82 -14.07 -3.89 -12.58
N VAL A 83 -12.94 -3.89 -11.85
CA VAL A 83 -12.06 -2.72 -11.73
C VAL A 83 -10.82 -2.97 -12.57
N ASP A 84 -10.55 -2.07 -13.51
CA ASP A 84 -9.35 -2.14 -14.34
C ASP A 84 -8.05 -1.92 -13.54
N LEU A 85 -6.93 -2.26 -14.15
CA LEU A 85 -5.62 -2.18 -13.49
C LEU A 85 -5.28 -0.75 -13.06
N GLU A 86 -5.58 0.27 -13.88
CA GLU A 86 -5.28 1.67 -13.55
C GLU A 86 -5.98 2.09 -12.25
N ASN A 87 -7.28 1.81 -12.13
CA ASN A 87 -8.04 2.12 -10.92
C ASN A 87 -7.62 1.24 -9.72
N LYS A 88 -7.18 0.00 -9.96
CA LYS A 88 -6.57 -0.84 -8.89
C LYS A 88 -5.28 -0.23 -8.37
N LEU A 89 -4.43 0.33 -9.24
CA LEU A 89 -3.19 0.98 -8.80
C LEU A 89 -3.47 2.24 -7.98
N ILE A 90 -4.48 3.03 -8.35
CA ILE A 90 -4.93 4.16 -7.52
C ILE A 90 -5.45 3.66 -6.16
N ALA A 91 -6.26 2.59 -6.14
CA ALA A 91 -6.74 2.01 -4.88
C ALA A 91 -5.59 1.52 -3.98
N PHE A 92 -4.53 0.97 -4.58
CA PHE A 92 -3.31 0.59 -3.87
C PHE A 92 -2.56 1.80 -3.31
N ASP A 93 -2.34 2.85 -4.10
CA ASP A 93 -1.68 4.09 -3.63
C ASP A 93 -2.44 4.69 -2.43
N ASN A 94 -3.77 4.73 -2.50
CA ASN A 94 -4.62 5.23 -1.42
C ASN A 94 -4.53 4.34 -0.18
N PHE A 95 -4.50 3.02 -0.37
CA PHE A 95 -4.37 2.07 0.72
C PHE A 95 -3.00 2.17 1.39
N GLU A 96 -1.94 2.33 0.60
CA GLU A 96 -0.57 2.45 1.08
C GLU A 96 -0.36 3.71 1.94
N GLN A 97 -0.87 4.86 1.49
CA GLN A 97 -0.84 6.11 2.27
C GLN A 97 -1.55 5.97 3.62
N LEU A 98 -2.71 5.29 3.66
CA LEU A 98 -3.43 5.09 4.92
C LEU A 98 -2.63 4.25 5.91
N ILE A 99 -1.95 3.21 5.45
CA ILE A 99 -1.19 2.28 6.30
C ILE A 99 0.25 2.73 6.60
N GLU A 100 0.70 3.88 6.08
CA GLU A 100 1.90 4.56 6.59
C GLU A 100 1.72 4.93 8.08
N GLY A 101 0.48 5.23 8.48
CA GLY A 101 0.10 5.41 9.88
C GLY A 101 0.05 4.09 10.63
N ILE A 102 0.84 3.96 11.70
CA ILE A 102 0.95 2.72 12.49
C ILE A 102 -0.39 2.24 13.06
N ASP A 103 -1.31 3.15 13.40
CA ASP A 103 -2.64 2.81 13.91
C ASP A 103 -3.48 2.11 12.83
N ASN A 104 -3.45 2.61 11.60
CA ASN A 104 -4.13 2.01 10.46
C ASN A 104 -3.48 0.69 10.04
N ALA A 105 -2.14 0.62 10.01
CA ALA A 105 -1.42 -0.64 9.79
C ALA A 105 -1.84 -1.72 10.83
N ASN A 106 -1.98 -1.33 12.09
CA ASN A 106 -2.45 -2.23 13.16
C ASN A 106 -3.93 -2.61 13.05
N ASN A 107 -4.73 -1.82 12.32
CA ASN A 107 -6.13 -2.12 12.01
C ASN A 107 -6.31 -3.14 10.88
N LEU A 108 -5.26 -3.45 10.10
CA LEU A 108 -5.33 -4.50 9.08
C LEU A 108 -5.79 -5.85 9.62
N GLU A 109 -5.42 -6.18 10.87
CA GLU A 109 -5.85 -7.42 11.53
C GLU A 109 -7.33 -7.44 11.91
N PRO A 110 -7.85 -6.53 12.75
CA PRO A 110 -9.26 -6.52 13.11
C PRO A 110 -10.19 -6.27 11.91
N LEU A 111 -9.71 -5.62 10.84
CA LEU A 111 -10.47 -5.44 9.59
C LEU A 111 -10.38 -6.65 8.64
N GLY A 112 -9.55 -7.66 8.95
CA GLY A 112 -9.41 -8.86 8.12
C GLY A 112 -8.69 -8.61 6.78
N LEU A 113 -7.85 -7.59 6.68
CA LEU A 113 -7.25 -7.11 5.43
C LEU A 113 -5.88 -7.74 5.13
N TRP A 114 -5.23 -8.38 6.10
CA TRP A 114 -3.94 -9.04 5.87
C TRP A 114 -4.00 -10.19 4.88
N THR A 115 -4.93 -11.13 5.07
CA THR A 115 -5.08 -12.29 4.18
C THR A 115 -5.27 -11.87 2.72
N PRO A 116 -6.26 -11.01 2.37
CA PRO A 116 -6.42 -10.58 0.99
C PRO A 116 -5.19 -9.82 0.46
N LEU A 117 -4.51 -9.02 1.28
CA LEU A 117 -3.27 -8.34 0.86
C LEU A 117 -2.15 -9.33 0.52
N VAL A 118 -1.97 -10.38 1.33
CA VAL A 118 -0.96 -11.43 1.10
C VAL A 118 -1.31 -12.30 -0.11
N GLU A 119 -2.59 -12.52 -0.41
CA GLU A 119 -3.03 -13.23 -1.62
C GLU A 119 -2.61 -12.49 -2.90
N LEU A 120 -2.65 -11.15 -2.89
CA LEU A 120 -2.27 -10.31 -4.04
C LEU A 120 -0.77 -10.42 -4.41
N LEU A 121 0.08 -10.97 -3.52
CA LEU A 121 1.47 -11.31 -3.87
C LEU A 121 1.60 -12.36 -4.97
N GLN A 122 0.53 -13.11 -5.25
CA GLN A 122 0.52 -14.17 -6.28
C GLN A 122 -0.36 -13.81 -7.49
N HIS A 123 -0.73 -12.53 -7.62
CA HIS A 123 -1.54 -12.05 -8.74
C HIS A 123 -0.80 -12.19 -10.08
N GLU A 124 -1.52 -12.41 -11.18
CA GLU A 124 -0.94 -12.57 -12.52
C GLU A 124 -0.23 -11.28 -13.01
N GLU A 125 -0.87 -10.13 -12.80
CA GLU A 125 -0.30 -8.82 -13.08
C GLU A 125 0.89 -8.48 -12.18
N ALA A 126 2.03 -8.15 -12.79
CA ALA A 126 3.26 -7.81 -12.07
C ALA A 126 3.08 -6.57 -11.18
N GLU A 127 2.36 -5.55 -11.65
CA GLU A 127 2.12 -4.33 -10.89
C GLU A 127 1.28 -4.58 -9.62
N MET A 128 0.34 -5.53 -9.66
CA MET A 128 -0.42 -5.94 -8.47
C MET A 128 0.49 -6.60 -7.43
N ARG A 129 1.38 -7.51 -7.85
CA ARG A 129 2.37 -8.13 -6.94
C ARG A 129 3.33 -7.08 -6.35
N ARG A 130 3.79 -6.13 -7.18
CA ARG A 130 4.67 -5.03 -6.76
C ARG A 130 4.02 -4.18 -5.68
N MET A 131 2.78 -3.75 -5.88
CA MET A 131 2.07 -2.89 -4.92
C MET A 131 1.69 -3.65 -3.65
N ALA A 132 1.29 -4.92 -3.75
CA ALA A 132 1.04 -5.75 -2.57
C ALA A 132 2.29 -5.87 -1.68
N ALA A 133 3.45 -6.16 -2.28
CA ALA A 133 4.72 -6.21 -1.56
C ALA A 133 5.09 -4.86 -0.94
N TRP A 134 4.84 -3.74 -1.64
CA TRP A 134 5.06 -2.41 -1.09
C TRP A 134 4.18 -2.17 0.14
N CYS A 135 2.86 -2.33 0.02
CA CYS A 135 1.93 -2.13 1.13
C CYS A 135 2.28 -2.99 2.36
N ILE A 136 2.67 -4.25 2.14
CA ILE A 136 3.14 -5.13 3.22
C ILE A 136 4.39 -4.54 3.89
N GLY A 137 5.38 -4.11 3.11
CA GLY A 137 6.59 -3.49 3.65
C GLY A 137 6.31 -2.23 4.46
N THR A 138 5.42 -1.37 3.97
CA THR A 138 4.99 -0.15 4.67
C THR A 138 4.34 -0.49 6.01
N ALA A 139 3.38 -1.41 6.03
CA ALA A 139 2.65 -1.77 7.25
C ALA A 139 3.52 -2.39 8.35
N VAL A 140 4.56 -3.14 7.99
CA VAL A 140 5.44 -3.83 8.96
C VAL A 140 6.66 -3.03 9.38
N GLN A 141 6.99 -1.94 8.68
CA GLN A 141 8.20 -1.18 8.96
C GLN A 141 8.16 -0.60 10.38
N ASN A 142 9.12 -1.01 11.22
CA ASN A 142 9.21 -0.62 12.63
C ASN A 142 7.91 -0.89 13.42
N ASN A 143 7.18 -1.95 13.06
CA ASN A 143 5.91 -2.32 13.67
C ASN A 143 5.87 -3.80 14.04
N GLU A 144 6.31 -4.14 15.26
CA GLU A 144 6.40 -5.54 15.74
C GLU A 144 5.07 -6.30 15.65
N LYS A 145 3.93 -5.63 15.88
CA LYS A 145 2.61 -6.28 15.79
C LYS A 145 2.31 -6.74 14.35
N ALA A 146 2.61 -5.90 13.37
CA ALA A 146 2.43 -6.23 11.97
C ALA A 146 3.49 -7.22 11.47
N GLN A 147 4.74 -7.13 11.94
CA GLN A 147 5.80 -8.11 11.68
C GLN A 147 5.41 -9.51 12.18
N ASP A 148 4.89 -9.62 13.41
CA ASP A 148 4.36 -10.86 13.98
C ASP A 148 3.26 -11.45 13.09
N LYS A 149 2.36 -10.59 12.59
CA LYS A 149 1.29 -11.05 11.74
C LYS A 149 1.77 -11.68 10.43
N LEU A 150 2.83 -11.17 9.82
CA LEU A 150 3.44 -11.81 8.64
C LEU A 150 4.01 -13.20 8.95
N VAL A 151 4.60 -13.38 10.13
CA VAL A 151 5.11 -14.68 10.58
C VAL A 151 3.94 -15.66 10.75
N VAL A 152 2.89 -15.26 11.47
CA VAL A 152 1.69 -16.08 11.70
C VAL A 152 1.01 -16.49 10.38
N LEU A 153 0.97 -15.59 9.40
CA LEU A 153 0.38 -15.86 8.08
C LEU A 153 1.30 -16.61 7.12
N ASN A 154 2.53 -16.94 7.54
CA ASN A 154 3.54 -17.59 6.71
C ASN A 154 3.76 -16.85 5.36
N ALA A 155 3.81 -15.52 5.41
CA ALA A 155 3.94 -14.68 4.23
C ALA A 155 5.41 -14.49 3.79
N LEU A 156 6.36 -14.60 4.71
CA LEU A 156 7.78 -14.40 4.47
C LEU A 156 8.37 -15.34 3.40
N PRO A 157 8.05 -16.66 3.37
CA PRO A 157 8.53 -17.53 2.29
C PRO A 157 8.04 -17.11 0.90
N LYS A 158 6.83 -16.54 0.81
CA LYS A 158 6.29 -16.02 -0.46
C LYS A 158 7.09 -14.81 -0.94
N LEU A 159 7.41 -13.88 -0.04
CA LEU A 159 8.24 -12.72 -0.35
C LEU A 159 9.65 -13.14 -0.77
N VAL A 160 10.24 -14.13 -0.10
CA VAL A 160 11.55 -14.68 -0.51
C VAL A 160 11.47 -15.26 -1.91
N THR A 161 10.46 -16.09 -2.20
CA THR A 161 10.25 -16.65 -3.54
C THR A 161 10.14 -15.55 -4.59
N ILE A 162 9.29 -14.54 -4.38
CA ILE A 162 9.16 -13.40 -5.29
C ILE A 162 10.50 -12.69 -5.50
N SER A 163 11.25 -12.46 -4.42
CA SER A 163 12.54 -11.77 -4.49
C SER A 163 13.61 -12.51 -5.30
N THR A 164 13.47 -13.82 -5.49
CA THR A 164 14.46 -14.67 -6.18
C THR A 164 13.95 -15.27 -7.49
N THR A 165 12.65 -15.25 -7.77
CA THR A 165 12.07 -15.92 -8.96
C THR A 165 11.21 -15.02 -9.84
N ASP A 166 10.74 -13.86 -9.37
CA ASP A 166 9.88 -13.01 -10.21
C ASP A 166 10.69 -12.42 -11.38
N SER A 167 10.18 -12.54 -12.60
CA SER A 167 10.86 -12.04 -13.81
C SER A 167 10.97 -10.51 -13.82
N THR A 168 10.09 -9.79 -13.11
CA THR A 168 10.01 -8.33 -13.12
C THR A 168 10.90 -7.72 -12.02
N PRO A 169 11.96 -6.96 -12.37
CA PRO A 169 12.90 -6.43 -11.39
C PRO A 169 12.27 -5.53 -10.32
N ASN A 170 11.25 -4.75 -10.68
CA ASN A 170 10.58 -3.85 -9.72
C ASN A 170 9.74 -4.60 -8.69
N VAL A 171 9.15 -5.75 -9.06
CA VAL A 171 8.44 -6.63 -8.11
C VAL A 171 9.44 -7.18 -7.10
N ARG A 172 10.58 -7.69 -7.57
CA ARG A 172 11.66 -8.20 -6.68
C ARG A 172 12.15 -7.13 -5.71
N LYS A 173 12.41 -5.92 -6.20
CA LYS A 173 12.84 -4.79 -5.35
C LYS A 173 11.85 -4.50 -4.23
N LYS A 174 10.54 -4.52 -4.50
CA LYS A 174 9.51 -4.28 -3.47
C LYS A 174 9.35 -5.49 -2.53
N ALA A 175 9.52 -6.72 -3.00
CA ALA A 175 9.59 -7.88 -2.12
C ALA A 175 10.79 -7.80 -1.16
N ILE A 176 11.97 -7.39 -1.63
CA ILE A 176 13.16 -7.19 -0.78
C ILE A 176 12.94 -6.05 0.21
N TYR A 177 12.29 -4.96 -0.19
CA TYR A 177 11.88 -3.89 0.73
C TYR A 177 10.95 -4.41 1.85
N ALA A 178 9.97 -5.24 1.50
CA ALA A 178 9.07 -5.86 2.47
C ALA A 178 9.81 -6.78 3.43
N ILE A 179 10.71 -7.63 2.91
CA ILE A 179 11.58 -8.50 3.73
C ILE A 179 12.42 -7.64 4.68
N SER A 180 13.11 -6.61 4.18
CA SER A 180 13.96 -5.74 5.00
C SER A 180 13.16 -5.08 6.13
N SER A 181 11.96 -4.58 5.83
CA SER A 181 11.07 -3.97 6.81
C SER A 181 10.54 -4.99 7.84
N ALA A 182 10.33 -6.24 7.42
CA ALA A 182 9.84 -7.30 8.28
C ALA A 182 10.89 -7.85 9.26
N VAL A 183 12.17 -7.90 8.86
CA VAL A 183 13.21 -8.59 9.64
C VAL A 183 14.04 -7.66 10.52
N ARG A 184 14.16 -6.37 10.20
CA ARG A 184 14.98 -5.45 10.99
C ARG A 184 14.44 -5.33 12.42
N ASN A 185 15.32 -5.56 13.39
CA ASN A 185 15.01 -5.59 14.82
C ASN A 185 13.93 -6.61 15.22
N TYR A 186 13.59 -7.59 14.36
CA TYR A 186 12.57 -8.60 14.64
C TYR A 186 13.05 -10.01 14.29
N GLN A 187 13.62 -10.69 15.28
CA GLN A 187 14.25 -12.01 15.11
C GLN A 187 13.31 -13.11 14.58
N PRO A 188 12.03 -13.21 15.00
CA PRO A 188 11.13 -14.25 14.47
C PRO A 188 10.99 -14.20 12.95
N ALA A 189 10.90 -13.00 12.35
CA ALA A 189 10.84 -12.87 10.90
C ALA A 189 12.19 -13.19 10.24
N MET A 190 13.31 -12.77 10.84
CA MET A 190 14.64 -13.10 10.33
C MET A 190 14.87 -14.62 10.27
N ASP A 191 14.45 -15.34 11.30
CA ASP A 191 14.55 -16.80 11.36
C ASP A 191 13.73 -17.47 10.25
N GLU A 192 12.50 -17.03 10.00
CA GLU A 192 11.66 -17.56 8.91
C GLU A 192 12.21 -17.24 7.52
N VAL A 193 12.73 -16.02 7.31
CA VAL A 193 13.38 -15.64 6.06
C VAL A 193 14.60 -16.52 5.80
N THR A 194 15.47 -16.70 6.79
CA THR A 194 16.71 -17.50 6.66
C THR A 194 16.42 -18.97 6.33
N LYS A 195 15.35 -19.55 6.90
CA LYS A 195 14.87 -20.90 6.54
C LYS A 195 14.40 -20.99 5.09
N SER A 196 13.80 -19.91 4.57
CA SER A 196 13.15 -19.86 3.26
C SER A 196 14.10 -19.50 2.11
N LEU A 197 15.31 -19.02 2.40
CA LEU A 197 16.29 -18.66 1.36
C LEU A 197 16.58 -19.87 0.43
N PRO A 198 16.87 -19.64 -0.86
CA PRO A 198 17.21 -20.72 -1.78
C PRO A 198 18.63 -21.27 -1.50
N GLU A 199 19.01 -22.31 -2.24
CA GLU A 199 20.39 -22.83 -2.21
C GLU A 199 21.41 -21.75 -2.57
N GLY A 200 22.61 -21.84 -1.98
CA GLY A 200 23.68 -20.84 -2.15
C GLY A 200 23.64 -19.66 -1.17
N TYR A 201 22.61 -19.55 -0.33
CA TYR A 201 22.57 -18.62 0.81
C TYR A 201 23.12 -19.29 2.08
N SER A 202 23.70 -18.49 2.99
CA SER A 202 24.10 -19.02 4.30
C SER A 202 22.85 -19.42 5.10
N ARG A 203 22.98 -20.48 5.89
CA ARG A 203 21.96 -20.92 6.86
C ARG A 203 22.34 -20.57 8.29
N ASP A 204 23.43 -19.83 8.47
CA ASP A 204 23.84 -19.34 9.78
C ASP A 204 22.79 -18.40 10.35
N LYS A 205 22.67 -18.39 11.68
CA LYS A 205 21.77 -17.47 12.36
C LYS A 205 22.25 -16.04 12.11
N ILE A 206 21.35 -15.20 11.61
CA ILE A 206 21.55 -13.76 11.47
C ILE A 206 20.84 -13.07 12.64
N ASP A 207 21.56 -12.22 13.37
CA ASP A 207 20.95 -11.36 14.39
C ASP A 207 20.17 -10.23 13.69
N ALA A 208 18.87 -10.15 13.94
CA ALA A 208 18.01 -9.13 13.38
C ALA A 208 18.36 -7.69 13.81
N GLY A 209 19.11 -7.52 14.91
CA GLY A 209 19.63 -6.24 15.38
C GLY A 209 20.97 -5.84 14.77
N ASP A 210 21.69 -6.77 14.10
CA ASP A 210 22.91 -6.49 13.37
C ASP A 210 22.56 -5.95 11.97
N MET A 211 22.50 -4.63 11.85
CA MET A 211 22.12 -3.97 10.60
C MET A 211 23.09 -4.26 9.45
N ASP A 212 24.38 -4.46 9.72
CA ASP A 212 25.36 -4.79 8.69
C ASP A 212 25.10 -6.20 8.13
N ALA A 213 24.78 -7.17 9.00
CA ALA A 213 24.41 -8.51 8.59
C ALA A 213 23.08 -8.54 7.82
N VAL A 214 22.07 -7.78 8.27
CA VAL A 214 20.80 -7.62 7.56
C VAL A 214 21.02 -7.01 6.17
N ASP A 215 21.82 -5.95 6.07
CA ASP A 215 22.12 -5.28 4.81
C ASP A 215 22.86 -6.18 3.83
N ALA A 216 23.85 -6.95 4.31
CA ALA A 216 24.55 -7.94 3.51
C ALA A 216 23.60 -9.00 2.92
N LEU A 217 22.59 -9.46 3.69
CA LEU A 217 21.56 -10.34 3.18
C LEU A 217 20.70 -9.65 2.12
N MET A 218 20.24 -8.42 2.36
CA MET A 218 19.43 -7.67 1.41
C MET A 218 20.18 -7.41 0.10
N ASP A 219 21.46 -7.07 0.16
CA ASP A 219 22.31 -6.88 -1.02
C ASP A 219 22.51 -8.18 -1.80
N LYS A 220 22.69 -9.30 -1.11
CA LYS A 220 22.76 -10.61 -1.74
C LYS A 220 21.44 -10.99 -2.42
N LEU A 221 20.28 -10.63 -1.84
CA LEU A 221 18.98 -10.80 -2.51
C LEU A 221 18.84 -9.88 -3.73
N ARG A 222 19.29 -8.61 -3.65
CA ARG A 222 19.28 -7.68 -4.79
C ARG A 222 20.15 -8.15 -5.96
N ALA A 223 21.28 -8.78 -5.64
CA ALA A 223 22.21 -9.34 -6.62
C ALA A 223 21.80 -10.72 -7.16
N HIS A 224 20.70 -11.31 -6.66
CA HIS A 224 20.23 -12.62 -7.11
C HIS A 224 19.90 -12.60 -8.60
N GLN A 225 20.52 -13.50 -9.35
CA GLN A 225 20.25 -13.66 -10.77
C GLN A 225 19.02 -14.55 -10.95
N VAL A 226 18.00 -14.00 -11.60
CA VAL A 226 16.83 -14.78 -12.01
C VAL A 226 17.11 -15.26 -13.43
N GLU A 227 17.12 -16.57 -13.63
CA GLU A 227 17.22 -17.14 -14.97
C GLU A 227 16.00 -16.71 -15.79
N SER A 228 16.26 -16.10 -16.96
CA SER A 228 15.19 -15.77 -17.90
C SER A 228 14.59 -17.08 -18.42
N ALA A 229 13.31 -17.31 -18.15
CA ALA A 229 12.52 -18.37 -18.77
C ALA A 229 12.34 -18.15 -20.29
#